data_AF-A0A226QKN7-F1
#
_entry.id   AF-A0A226QKN7-F1
#
_cell.length_a   1.000
_cell.length_b   1.000
_cell.length_c   1.000
_cell.angle_alpha   90.00
_cell.angle_beta   90.00
_cell.angle_gamma   90.00
#
_symmetry.space_group_name_H-M   'P 1'
#
loop_
_entity.id
_entity.type
_entity.pdbx_description
1 polymer ?
#
loop_
_entity_poly.entity_id
_entity_poly.type
_entity_poly.pdbx_seq_one_letter_code
_entity_poly.pdbx_strand_id
1 'polypeptide(L)'
;MEEYKDKVKQLERISYSEYLSEFVGEFKKIRDWAKEKGLVRFEKMAQYEIEVLSLHDQTPIVKINDRGRFIPMIEYKDGTKWPDIENFTGEQIAYYEQRLEETENVFLRARYADFLFEHGDKHGTKNKYEISKILLPSLLETAEKHLEKGNCYLFVSELARAVEISLKMGNKEWIEIILKKIESTLHMFDKNKDYRWTLGLSKLLRNILSSKLSNLVDEKIVLLCIQLLNKGRKSYWDNKEYADHRMFCKEIIHWKKLKRISNEEEQQLQMEIGRSFEEEAVHQQGREQKSSMVKAHFYELAMRHYANIGKTDKVEEMKILIRKAYKEWEESDELSVVSAEVPIPTHEIENMMQPYLEVDVAESIDMIAKPIDFIPDINNVEKLTKELMTAYPLYHLVTKGLIDDEKKVAEAKNDEESYQWAFSQNYMLHLQTVLNMALVPLFDKLIKERGLTSELIIDL
;
A
#
# COMPACT_ATOMS: atom_id res chain seq x y z
N MET A 1 4.68 45.41 1.52
CA MET A 1 5.33 44.52 2.52
C MET A 1 4.37 44.26 3.66
N GLU A 2 3.75 45.30 4.23
CA GLU A 2 2.74 45.17 5.30
C GLU A 2 1.56 44.28 4.91
N GLU A 3 0.96 44.51 3.74
CA GLU A 3 -0.21 43.73 3.28
C GLU A 3 0.08 42.23 3.09
N TYR A 4 1.30 41.86 2.66
CA TYR A 4 1.72 40.44 2.59
C TYR A 4 1.87 39.86 4.00
N LYS A 5 2.55 40.58 4.91
CA LYS A 5 2.70 40.17 6.30
C LYS A 5 1.35 40.00 7.00
N ASP A 6 0.39 40.88 6.74
CA ASP A 6 -0.96 40.78 7.30
C ASP A 6 -1.70 39.54 6.81
N LYS A 7 -1.58 39.20 5.52
CA LYS A 7 -2.15 37.97 4.97
C LYS A 7 -1.54 36.72 5.58
N VAL A 8 -0.21 36.69 5.72
CA VAL A 8 0.50 35.57 6.38
C VAL A 8 0.08 35.48 7.86
N LYS A 9 0.01 36.60 8.59
CA LYS A 9 -0.47 36.62 9.98
C LYS A 9 -1.90 36.15 10.13
N GLN A 10 -2.79 36.42 9.17
CA GLN A 10 -4.16 35.90 9.20
C GLN A 10 -4.18 34.38 9.08
N LEU A 11 -3.37 33.81 8.20
CA LEU A 11 -3.18 32.36 8.06
C LEU A 11 -2.56 31.76 9.33
N GLU A 12 -1.58 32.42 9.94
CA GLU A 12 -0.92 31.93 11.16
C GLU A 12 -1.86 31.82 12.38
N ARG A 13 -3.05 32.47 12.34
CA ARG A 13 -4.11 32.31 13.36
C ARG A 13 -4.74 30.92 13.38
N ILE A 14 -4.46 30.06 12.41
CA ILE A 14 -4.88 28.65 12.42
C ILE A 14 -4.26 27.97 13.66
N SER A 15 -5.09 27.72 14.67
CA SER A 15 -4.64 27.23 15.98
C SER A 15 -4.28 25.74 15.98
N TYR A 16 -4.88 24.99 15.07
CA TYR A 16 -4.68 23.56 14.84
C TYR A 16 -4.76 23.27 13.35
N SER A 17 -3.85 22.45 12.85
CA SER A 17 -3.91 21.89 11.50
C SER A 17 -3.55 20.41 11.56
N GLU A 18 -4.39 19.57 10.98
CA GLU A 18 -4.08 18.14 10.88
C GLU A 18 -3.13 17.87 9.69
N TYR A 19 -3.31 18.63 8.60
CA TYR A 19 -2.57 18.46 7.37
C TYR A 19 -1.99 19.79 6.88
N LEU A 20 -0.69 19.80 6.56
CA LEU A 20 -0.02 20.98 5.99
C LEU A 20 -0.65 21.47 4.68
N SER A 21 -1.44 20.63 4.00
CA SER A 21 -2.21 21.00 2.81
C SER A 21 -3.20 22.14 3.05
N GLU A 22 -3.67 22.33 4.29
CA GLU A 22 -4.50 23.47 4.67
C GLU A 22 -3.74 24.78 4.47
N PHE A 23 -2.49 24.85 4.94
CA PHE A 23 -1.62 26.00 4.72
C PHE A 23 -1.26 26.17 3.24
N VAL A 24 -1.02 25.08 2.51
CA VAL A 24 -0.77 25.13 1.06
C VAL A 24 -1.93 25.80 0.32
N GLY A 25 -3.17 25.47 0.67
CA GLY A 25 -4.37 26.08 0.11
C GLY A 25 -4.41 27.60 0.32
N GLU A 26 -4.07 28.06 1.52
CA GLU A 26 -4.03 29.50 1.83
C GLU A 26 -2.85 30.22 1.17
N PHE A 27 -1.66 29.62 1.12
CA PHE A 27 -0.52 30.20 0.41
C PHE A 27 -0.74 30.27 -1.11
N LYS A 28 -1.50 29.34 -1.71
CA LYS A 28 -1.96 29.46 -3.11
C LYS A 28 -2.79 30.73 -3.32
N LYS A 29 -3.73 31.03 -2.43
CA LYS A 29 -4.52 32.27 -2.49
C LYS A 29 -3.64 33.52 -2.37
N ILE A 30 -2.64 33.50 -1.48
CA ILE A 30 -1.70 34.62 -1.32
C ILE A 30 -0.86 34.80 -2.60
N ARG A 31 -0.36 33.71 -3.17
CA ARG A 31 0.41 33.73 -4.42
C ARG A 31 -0.41 34.31 -5.57
N ASP A 32 -1.64 33.81 -5.75
CA ASP A 32 -2.51 34.23 -6.86
C ASP A 32 -2.91 35.72 -6.72
N TRP A 33 -3.20 36.18 -5.50
CA TRP A 33 -3.38 37.61 -5.21
C TRP A 33 -2.14 38.45 -5.54
N ALA A 34 -0.94 37.98 -5.14
CA ALA A 34 0.30 38.70 -5.42
C ALA A 34 0.55 38.81 -6.94
N LYS A 35 0.23 37.74 -7.68
CA LYS A 35 0.31 37.69 -9.14
C LYS A 35 -0.64 38.68 -9.81
N GLU A 36 -1.91 38.72 -9.39
CA GLU A 36 -2.91 39.68 -9.89
C GLU A 36 -2.48 41.14 -9.67
N LYS A 37 -1.73 41.41 -8.60
CA LYS A 37 -1.20 42.73 -8.27
C LYS A 37 0.18 43.02 -8.88
N GLY A 38 0.76 42.10 -9.63
CA GLY A 38 2.11 42.24 -10.21
C GLY A 38 3.24 42.26 -9.16
N LEU A 39 3.01 41.71 -7.96
CA LEU A 39 3.94 41.71 -6.84
C LEU A 39 4.88 40.49 -6.89
N VAL A 40 5.77 40.47 -7.89
CA VAL A 40 6.65 39.32 -8.22
C VAL A 40 7.39 38.74 -7.01
N ARG A 41 7.90 39.59 -6.12
CA ARG A 41 8.61 39.14 -4.90
C ARG A 41 7.70 38.33 -3.97
N PHE A 42 6.46 38.76 -3.76
CA PHE A 42 5.53 38.10 -2.85
C PHE A 42 4.91 36.85 -3.47
N GLU A 43 4.71 36.84 -4.79
CA GLU A 43 4.38 35.63 -5.54
C GLU A 43 5.45 34.56 -5.31
N LYS A 44 6.73 34.93 -5.46
CA LYS A 44 7.87 34.04 -5.23
C LYS A 44 7.93 33.52 -3.79
N MET A 45 7.77 34.39 -2.80
CA MET A 45 7.76 34.00 -1.38
C MET A 45 6.61 33.03 -1.06
N ALA A 46 5.40 33.30 -1.53
CA ALA A 46 4.28 32.38 -1.34
C ALA A 46 4.49 31.05 -2.07
N GLN A 47 5.16 31.06 -3.23
CA GLN A 47 5.55 29.85 -3.94
C GLN A 47 6.55 29.00 -3.15
N TYR A 48 7.50 29.62 -2.45
CA TYR A 48 8.42 28.91 -1.55
C TYR A 48 7.65 28.19 -0.43
N GLU A 49 6.67 28.86 0.18
CA GLU A 49 5.83 28.26 1.22
C GLU A 49 5.07 27.03 0.69
N ILE A 50 4.47 27.15 -0.51
CA ILE A 50 3.78 26.04 -1.16
C ILE A 50 4.73 24.85 -1.36
N GLU A 51 5.95 25.10 -1.81
CA GLU A 51 6.94 24.06 -2.08
C GLU A 51 7.35 23.33 -0.80
N VAL A 52 7.79 24.03 0.24
CA VAL A 52 8.24 23.37 1.47
C VAL A 52 7.09 22.66 2.19
N LEU A 53 5.86 23.17 2.12
CA LEU A 53 4.68 22.56 2.75
C LEU A 53 4.12 21.38 1.96
N SER A 54 4.39 21.29 0.64
CA SER A 54 3.89 20.20 -0.20
C SER A 54 4.78 18.96 -0.19
N LEU A 55 6.02 19.02 0.31
CA LEU A 55 6.86 17.83 0.41
C LEU A 55 6.23 16.77 1.33
N HIS A 56 6.26 15.50 0.94
CA HIS A 56 5.89 14.43 1.84
C HIS A 56 7.06 14.12 2.77
N ASP A 57 6.74 13.83 4.03
CA ASP A 57 7.72 13.59 5.06
C ASP A 57 7.67 12.12 5.52
N GLN A 58 8.81 11.43 5.43
CA GLN A 58 8.96 10.04 5.83
C GLN A 58 9.30 9.96 7.32
N THR A 59 8.41 9.38 8.13
CA THR A 59 8.70 9.19 9.56
C THR A 59 9.44 7.86 9.76
N PRO A 60 10.65 7.83 10.34
CA PRO A 60 11.53 6.67 10.35
C PRO A 60 11.11 5.50 11.26
N ILE A 61 9.91 5.52 11.86
CA ILE A 61 9.36 4.33 12.52
C ILE A 61 9.29 3.15 11.52
N VAL A 62 9.27 3.46 10.22
CA VAL A 62 9.42 2.49 9.14
C VAL A 62 10.48 3.03 8.17
N LYS A 63 11.72 2.53 8.22
CA LYS A 63 12.65 2.70 7.09
C LYS A 63 12.08 1.93 5.92
N ILE A 64 11.31 2.62 5.06
CA ILE A 64 10.80 2.02 3.82
C ILE A 64 11.87 2.12 2.73
N ASN A 65 12.75 3.15 2.74
CA ASN A 65 13.84 3.31 1.76
C ASN A 65 14.97 4.23 2.27
N ASP A 66 16.11 4.26 1.56
CA ASP A 66 17.22 5.22 1.77
C ASP A 66 16.92 6.64 1.22
N ARG A 67 15.70 6.87 0.73
CA ARG A 67 15.23 8.20 0.32
C ARG A 67 15.07 9.04 1.60
N GLY A 68 15.72 10.20 1.70
CA GLY A 68 15.79 11.00 2.94
C GLY A 68 14.43 11.42 3.51
N ARG A 69 14.45 12.18 4.62
CA ARG A 69 13.25 12.63 5.37
C ARG A 69 12.17 13.26 4.48
N PHE A 70 12.54 14.09 3.52
CA PHE A 70 11.60 14.74 2.61
C PHE A 70 11.67 14.09 1.23
N ILE A 71 10.50 13.81 0.65
CA ILE A 71 10.36 13.33 -0.72
C ILE A 71 9.36 14.20 -1.50
N PRO A 72 9.44 14.23 -2.84
CA PRO A 72 8.44 14.91 -3.67
C PRO A 72 7.03 14.38 -3.40
N MET A 73 6.04 15.26 -3.53
CA MET A 73 4.63 14.87 -3.48
C MET A 73 4.27 13.98 -4.67
N ILE A 74 4.81 14.30 -5.85
CA ILE A 74 4.55 13.63 -7.11
C ILE A 74 5.88 13.43 -7.85
N GLU A 75 6.07 12.21 -8.36
CA GLU A 75 7.16 11.84 -9.28
C GLU A 75 6.51 11.28 -10.56
N TYR A 76 6.71 11.96 -11.68
CA TYR A 76 6.14 11.59 -12.98
C TYR A 76 7.01 10.53 -13.67
N LYS A 77 6.43 9.79 -14.63
CA LYS A 77 7.14 8.72 -15.37
C LYS A 77 8.36 9.21 -16.16
N ASP A 78 8.39 10.50 -16.51
CA ASP A 78 9.51 11.14 -17.20
C ASP A 78 10.63 11.60 -16.25
N GLY A 79 10.49 11.34 -14.95
CA GLY A 79 11.46 11.71 -13.90
C GLY A 79 11.23 13.11 -13.32
N THR A 80 10.24 13.87 -13.80
CA THR A 80 9.89 15.17 -13.23
C THR A 80 9.37 15.01 -11.80
N LYS A 81 9.86 15.84 -10.87
CA LYS A 81 9.48 15.82 -9.45
C LYS A 81 8.75 17.11 -9.07
N TRP A 82 7.75 17.02 -8.20
CA TRP A 82 7.12 18.19 -7.60
C TRP A 82 6.74 17.97 -6.13
N PRO A 83 7.14 18.87 -5.22
CA PRO A 83 8.25 19.81 -5.34
C PRO A 83 9.59 19.05 -5.55
N ASP A 84 10.50 19.64 -6.32
CA ASP A 84 11.83 19.05 -6.53
C ASP A 84 12.83 19.65 -5.53
N ILE A 85 13.17 18.87 -4.50
CA ILE A 85 14.09 19.25 -3.42
C ILE A 85 15.47 19.66 -3.97
N GLU A 86 15.89 19.07 -5.08
CA GLU A 86 17.20 19.35 -5.69
C GLU A 86 17.27 20.78 -6.27
N ASN A 87 16.11 21.37 -6.57
CA ASN A 87 16.01 22.74 -7.10
C ASN A 87 15.89 23.82 -6.01
N PHE A 88 15.95 23.44 -4.72
CA PHE A 88 15.85 24.42 -3.64
C PHE A 88 17.10 25.30 -3.58
N THR A 89 16.92 26.61 -3.75
CA THR A 89 17.99 27.60 -3.85
C THR A 89 18.45 28.13 -2.49
N GLY A 90 19.65 28.71 -2.41
CA GLY A 90 20.12 29.38 -1.20
C GLY A 90 19.23 30.56 -0.75
N GLU A 91 18.59 31.26 -1.69
CA GLU A 91 17.60 32.31 -1.38
C GLU A 91 16.36 31.74 -0.69
N GLN A 92 15.90 30.55 -1.11
CA GLN A 92 14.80 29.84 -0.46
C GLN A 92 15.18 29.39 0.96
N ILE A 93 16.39 28.85 1.14
CA ILE A 93 16.89 28.47 2.47
C ILE A 93 16.93 29.69 3.41
N ALA A 94 17.48 30.82 2.96
CA ALA A 94 17.50 32.05 3.73
C ALA A 94 16.10 32.57 4.06
N TYR A 95 15.15 32.43 3.12
CA TYR A 95 13.74 32.74 3.38
C TYR A 95 13.17 31.87 4.50
N TYR A 96 13.37 30.54 4.48
CA TYR A 96 12.87 29.69 5.55
C TYR A 96 13.53 29.95 6.91
N GLU A 97 14.81 30.34 6.95
CA GLU A 97 15.45 30.77 8.20
C GLU A 97 14.80 32.04 8.76
N GLN A 98 14.50 33.02 7.90
CA GLN A 98 13.74 34.20 8.31
C GLN A 98 12.35 33.82 8.82
N ARG A 99 11.64 32.94 8.10
CA ARG A 99 10.30 32.49 8.50
C ARG A 99 10.30 31.71 9.81
N LEU A 100 11.35 30.94 10.08
CA LEU A 100 11.53 30.22 11.34
C LEU A 100 11.59 31.17 12.55
N GLU A 101 12.16 32.37 12.36
CA GLU A 101 12.26 33.40 13.41
C GLU A 101 10.97 34.24 13.54
N GLU A 102 10.24 34.43 12.44
CA GLU A 102 9.07 35.31 12.39
C GLU A 102 7.73 34.62 12.72
N THR A 103 7.58 33.32 12.41
CA THR A 103 6.29 32.62 12.55
C THR A 103 5.91 32.41 14.01
N GLU A 104 4.67 32.75 14.36
CA GLU A 104 4.08 32.38 15.65
C GLU A 104 3.33 31.04 15.58
N ASN A 105 3.08 30.52 14.36
CA ASN A 105 2.39 29.25 14.17
C ASN A 105 3.34 28.05 14.38
N VAL A 106 3.04 27.21 15.37
CA VAL A 106 3.88 26.06 15.73
C VAL A 106 4.02 25.01 14.62
N PHE A 107 2.99 24.77 13.80
CA PHE A 107 3.05 23.78 12.72
C PHE A 107 3.99 24.22 11.61
N LEU A 108 3.90 25.50 11.23
CA LEU A 108 4.83 26.11 10.28
C LEU A 108 6.25 26.16 10.86
N ARG A 109 6.40 26.53 12.14
CA ARG A 109 7.69 26.56 12.83
C ARG A 109 8.36 25.18 12.84
N ALA A 110 7.62 24.14 13.21
CA ALA A 110 8.09 22.75 13.18
C ALA A 110 8.50 22.35 11.77
N ARG A 111 7.72 22.70 10.75
CA ARG A 111 8.01 22.38 9.36
C ARG A 111 9.29 23.04 8.84
N TYR A 112 9.45 24.35 9.03
CA TYR A 112 10.66 25.05 8.59
C TYR A 112 11.88 24.51 9.32
N ALA A 113 11.79 24.29 10.64
CA ALA A 113 12.87 23.74 11.42
C ALA A 113 13.25 22.31 10.96
N ASP A 114 12.28 21.45 10.65
CA ASP A 114 12.54 20.08 10.21
C ASP A 114 13.21 20.07 8.82
N PHE A 115 12.72 20.91 7.91
CA PHE A 115 13.32 21.07 6.58
C PHE A 115 14.74 21.61 6.65
N LEU A 116 14.96 22.69 7.40
CA LEU A 116 16.28 23.28 7.61
C LEU A 116 17.24 22.32 8.33
N PHE A 117 16.75 21.48 9.23
CA PHE A 117 17.60 20.48 9.89
C PHE A 117 18.20 19.48 8.90
N GLU A 118 17.46 19.10 7.85
CA GLU A 118 17.96 18.14 6.86
C GLU A 118 18.69 18.81 5.69
N HIS A 119 18.24 19.97 5.26
CA HIS A 119 18.71 20.63 4.03
C HIS A 119 19.39 21.99 4.22
N GLY A 120 19.40 22.53 5.44
CA GLY A 120 19.96 23.84 5.76
C GLY A 120 21.48 23.93 5.65
N ASP A 121 22.22 22.83 5.91
CA ASP A 121 23.69 22.81 5.96
C ASP A 121 24.39 23.30 4.68
N LYS A 122 23.71 23.30 3.53
CA LYS A 122 24.32 23.71 2.26
C LYS A 122 24.40 25.23 2.09
N HIS A 123 23.45 25.97 2.66
CA HIS A 123 23.25 27.40 2.36
C HIS A 123 22.74 28.25 3.55
N GLY A 124 22.38 27.63 4.67
CA GLY A 124 21.85 28.30 5.86
C GLY A 124 22.93 28.90 6.73
N THR A 125 22.52 29.83 7.59
CA THR A 125 23.36 30.47 8.61
C THR A 125 23.36 29.69 9.93
N LYS A 126 22.28 28.97 10.25
CA LYS A 126 22.16 28.17 11.47
C LYS A 126 22.65 26.74 11.25
N ASN A 127 23.43 26.22 12.19
CA ASN A 127 23.82 24.81 12.14
C ASN A 127 22.71 23.89 12.70
N LYS A 128 22.83 22.58 12.42
CA LYS A 128 21.92 21.55 12.93
C LYS A 128 21.66 21.58 14.43
N TYR A 129 22.65 21.94 15.25
CA TYR A 129 22.47 22.03 16.69
C TYR A 129 21.56 23.20 17.07
N GLU A 130 21.76 24.38 16.48
CA GLU A 130 20.89 25.54 16.67
C GLU A 130 19.46 25.27 16.19
N ILE A 131 19.31 24.65 15.02
CA ILE A 131 17.98 24.27 14.49
C ILE A 131 17.29 23.26 15.40
N SER A 132 18.03 22.27 15.94
CA SER A 132 17.46 21.25 16.83
C SER A 132 16.85 21.84 18.12
N LYS A 133 17.40 22.96 18.61
CA LYS A 133 16.86 23.67 19.79
C LYS A 133 15.48 24.27 19.53
N ILE A 134 15.13 24.55 18.28
CA ILE A 134 13.83 25.08 17.88
C ILE A 134 12.90 23.94 17.47
N LEU A 135 13.44 22.95 16.73
CA LEU A 135 12.69 21.82 16.22
C LEU A 135 12.12 20.95 17.35
N LEU A 136 12.93 20.54 18.32
CA LEU A 136 12.49 19.60 19.37
C LEU A 136 11.32 20.13 20.22
N PRO A 137 11.33 21.38 20.73
CA PRO A 137 10.15 21.95 21.38
C PRO A 137 8.94 22.06 20.45
N SER A 138 9.16 22.43 19.18
CA SER A 138 8.06 22.59 18.23
C SER A 138 7.38 21.25 17.94
N LEU A 139 8.16 20.16 17.76
CA LEU A 139 7.63 18.80 17.59
C LEU A 139 6.86 18.31 18.82
N LEU A 140 7.32 18.64 20.03
CA LEU A 140 6.60 18.25 21.24
C LEU A 140 5.28 19.01 21.37
N GLU A 141 5.27 20.32 21.06
CA GLU A 141 4.07 21.15 21.09
C GLU A 141 3.05 20.72 20.00
N THR A 142 3.49 20.42 18.77
CA THR A 142 2.61 19.85 17.73
C THR A 142 2.06 18.50 18.13
N ALA A 143 2.90 17.62 18.70
CA ALA A 143 2.46 16.32 19.21
C ALA A 143 1.34 16.48 20.25
N GLU A 144 1.50 17.41 21.20
CA GLU A 144 0.49 17.68 22.22
C GLU A 144 -0.84 18.15 21.63
N LYS A 145 -0.80 19.08 20.67
CA LYS A 145 -2.00 19.53 19.96
C LYS A 145 -2.70 18.40 19.21
N HIS A 146 -1.95 17.49 18.57
CA HIS A 146 -2.55 16.30 17.94
C HIS A 146 -3.19 15.38 18.97
N LEU A 147 -2.54 15.16 20.11
CA LEU A 147 -3.06 14.32 21.18
C LEU A 147 -4.35 14.89 21.78
N GLU A 148 -4.41 16.19 22.01
CA GLU A 148 -5.61 16.91 22.49
C GLU A 148 -6.80 16.77 21.54
N LYS A 149 -6.54 16.65 20.23
CA LYS A 149 -7.55 16.40 19.20
C LYS A 149 -7.85 14.92 18.98
N GLY A 150 -7.23 14.02 19.74
CA GLY A 150 -7.39 12.57 19.61
C GLY A 150 -6.63 11.95 18.42
N ASN A 151 -5.81 12.73 17.70
CA ASN A 151 -5.00 12.21 16.60
C ASN A 151 -3.71 11.56 17.10
N CYS A 152 -3.87 10.35 17.64
CA CYS A 152 -2.77 9.59 18.22
C CYS A 152 -1.72 9.15 17.18
N TYR A 153 -2.11 9.00 15.90
CA TYR A 153 -1.17 8.67 14.84
C TYR A 153 -0.15 9.79 14.62
N LEU A 154 -0.61 11.03 14.42
CA LEU A 154 0.26 12.17 14.24
C LEU A 154 1.07 12.46 15.50
N PHE A 155 0.47 12.34 16.69
CA PHE A 155 1.21 12.43 17.95
C PHE A 155 2.41 11.47 18.02
N VAL A 156 2.22 10.18 17.68
CA VAL A 156 3.32 9.20 17.64
C VAL A 156 4.34 9.55 16.56
N SER A 157 3.90 10.06 15.41
CA SER A 157 4.79 10.48 14.32
C SER A 157 5.72 11.63 14.74
N GLU A 158 5.17 12.68 15.36
CA GLU A 158 5.95 13.82 15.86
C GLU A 158 6.95 13.40 16.94
N LEU A 159 6.52 12.57 17.90
CA LEU A 159 7.42 12.01 18.91
C LEU A 159 8.53 11.16 18.29
N ALA A 160 8.23 10.41 17.23
CA ALA A 160 9.25 9.60 16.57
C ALA A 160 10.35 10.44 15.94
N ARG A 161 9.96 11.55 15.29
CA ARG A 161 10.92 12.50 14.75
C ARG A 161 11.72 13.16 15.88
N ALA A 162 11.08 13.51 16.99
CA ALA A 162 11.77 14.06 18.16
C ALA A 162 12.81 13.08 18.73
N VAL A 163 12.48 11.78 18.82
CA VAL A 163 13.42 10.72 19.22
C VAL A 163 14.59 10.64 18.25
N GLU A 164 14.32 10.58 16.95
CA GLU A 164 15.36 10.48 15.92
C GLU A 164 16.36 11.65 16.00
N ILE A 165 15.85 12.88 16.04
CA ILE A 165 16.68 14.09 16.17
C ILE A 165 17.49 14.05 17.45
N SER A 166 16.86 13.71 18.57
CA SER A 166 17.53 13.65 19.88
C SER A 166 18.64 12.60 19.90
N LEU A 167 18.43 11.43 19.30
CA LEU A 167 19.44 10.38 19.19
C LEU A 167 20.58 10.78 18.24
N LYS A 168 20.26 11.35 17.07
CA LYS A 168 21.24 11.85 16.08
C LYS A 168 22.15 12.93 16.66
N MET A 169 21.59 13.79 17.50
CA MET A 169 22.32 14.88 18.18
C MET A 169 22.94 14.46 19.53
N GLY A 170 22.68 13.24 20.01
CA GLY A 170 23.13 12.79 21.33
C GLY A 170 22.55 13.61 22.50
N ASN A 171 21.36 14.19 22.32
CA ASN A 171 20.74 15.12 23.27
C ASN A 171 20.03 14.39 24.41
N LYS A 172 20.72 14.22 25.54
CA LYS A 172 20.22 13.48 26.71
C LYS A 172 18.99 14.10 27.35
N GLU A 173 18.99 15.43 27.51
CA GLU A 173 17.90 16.18 28.14
C GLU A 173 16.58 15.94 27.40
N TRP A 174 16.60 16.01 26.07
CA TRP A 174 15.40 15.76 25.27
C TRP A 174 14.94 14.31 25.28
N ILE A 175 15.85 13.34 25.35
CA ILE A 175 15.47 11.94 25.54
C ILE A 175 14.74 11.76 26.87
N GLU A 176 15.20 12.39 27.96
CA GLU A 176 14.51 12.33 29.26
C GLU A 176 13.12 12.97 29.21
N ILE A 177 12.97 14.11 28.53
CA ILE A 177 11.66 14.77 28.30
C ILE A 177 10.72 13.82 27.53
N ILE A 178 11.21 13.23 26.45
CA ILE A 178 10.42 12.31 25.62
C ILE A 178 10.05 11.05 26.40
N LEU A 179 10.95 10.48 27.21
CA LEU A 179 10.66 9.30 28.04
C LEU A 179 9.55 9.58 29.06
N LYS A 180 9.56 10.75 29.71
CA LYS A 180 8.47 11.19 30.60
C LYS A 180 7.15 11.34 29.84
N LYS A 181 7.20 11.85 28.60
CA LYS A 181 6.00 11.95 27.76
C LYS A 181 5.48 10.57 27.35
N ILE A 182 6.37 9.62 27.01
CA ILE A 182 6.01 8.23 26.71
C ILE A 182 5.34 7.59 27.92
N GLU A 183 5.94 7.68 29.11
CA GLU A 183 5.41 7.10 30.35
C GLU A 183 4.02 7.64 30.70
N SER A 184 3.85 8.96 30.72
CA SER A 184 2.54 9.58 30.99
C SER A 184 1.49 9.19 29.96
N THR A 185 1.86 9.06 28.69
CA THR A 185 0.95 8.65 27.63
C THR A 185 0.58 7.16 27.73
N LEU A 186 1.51 6.28 28.11
CA LEU A 186 1.20 4.86 28.38
C LEU A 186 0.16 4.73 29.50
N HIS A 187 0.29 5.48 30.59
CA HIS A 187 -0.70 5.50 31.66
C HIS A 187 -2.08 5.99 31.18
N MET A 188 -2.11 7.01 30.33
CA MET A 188 -3.35 7.50 29.72
C MET A 188 -4.01 6.43 28.83
N PHE A 189 -3.23 5.77 27.96
CA PHE A 189 -3.75 4.70 27.10
C PHE A 189 -4.26 3.50 27.89
N ASP A 190 -3.59 3.12 28.99
CA ASP A 190 -4.11 2.06 29.86
C ASP A 190 -5.44 2.43 30.51
N LYS A 191 -5.56 3.67 31.01
CA LYS A 191 -6.79 4.17 31.62
C LYS A 191 -7.96 4.17 30.63
N ASN A 192 -7.71 4.58 29.39
CA ASN A 192 -8.73 4.67 28.35
C ASN A 192 -8.96 3.34 27.62
N LYS A 193 -8.11 2.34 27.84
CA LYS A 193 -8.04 1.08 27.08
C LYS A 193 -7.72 1.28 25.59
N ASP A 194 -7.02 2.36 25.25
CA ASP A 194 -6.59 2.71 23.89
C ASP A 194 -5.31 1.97 23.50
N TYR A 195 -5.33 0.63 23.64
CA TYR A 195 -4.10 -0.16 23.54
C TYR A 195 -3.42 -0.04 22.19
N ARG A 196 -4.16 0.14 21.08
CA ARG A 196 -3.63 0.21 19.71
C ARG A 196 -2.42 1.12 19.55
N TRP A 197 -2.45 2.26 20.22
CA TRP A 197 -1.43 3.31 20.12
C TRP A 197 -0.17 3.00 20.94
N THR A 198 -0.25 2.03 21.86
CA THR A 198 0.91 1.49 22.60
C THR A 198 1.95 0.90 21.65
N LEU A 199 1.53 0.34 20.50
CA LEU A 199 2.45 -0.20 19.49
C LEU A 199 3.45 0.85 18.98
N GLY A 200 2.99 2.09 18.80
CA GLY A 200 3.83 3.21 18.37
C GLY A 200 4.88 3.54 19.41
N LEU A 201 4.44 3.77 20.66
CA LEU A 201 5.32 4.10 21.78
C LEU A 201 6.32 2.97 22.09
N SER A 202 5.91 1.72 21.94
CA SER A 202 6.77 0.55 22.12
C SER A 202 7.96 0.56 21.16
N LYS A 203 7.72 0.83 19.87
CA LYS A 203 8.78 0.95 18.86
C LYS A 203 9.75 2.08 19.18
N LEU A 204 9.25 3.23 19.64
CA LEU A 204 10.10 4.35 20.07
C LEU A 204 11.00 3.95 21.24
N LEU A 205 10.42 3.30 22.25
CA LEU A 205 11.16 2.84 23.43
C LEU A 205 12.27 1.84 23.05
N ARG A 206 11.98 0.89 22.16
CA ARG A 206 12.98 -0.05 21.64
C ARG A 206 14.11 0.65 20.88
N ASN A 207 13.79 1.67 20.09
CA ASN A 207 14.80 2.44 19.36
C ASN A 207 15.74 3.19 20.33
N ILE A 208 15.20 3.79 21.40
CA ILE A 208 16.02 4.44 22.43
C ILE A 208 16.88 3.40 23.17
N LEU A 209 16.31 2.25 23.57
CA LEU A 209 17.02 1.15 24.23
C LEU A 209 18.12 0.53 23.37
N SER A 210 17.99 0.58 22.04
CA SER A 210 19.00 0.08 21.11
C SER A 210 20.10 1.11 20.81
N SER A 211 20.01 2.32 21.38
CA SER A 211 20.93 3.43 21.13
C SER A 211 22.03 3.54 22.19
N LYS A 212 22.96 4.49 21.99
CA LYS A 212 23.98 4.87 22.99
C LYS A 212 23.40 5.53 24.24
N LEU A 213 22.12 5.92 24.23
CA LEU A 213 21.42 6.59 25.33
C LEU A 213 20.46 5.64 26.07
N SER A 214 20.62 4.33 25.88
CA SER A 214 19.79 3.29 26.51
C SER A 214 19.79 3.34 28.04
N ASN A 215 20.87 3.82 28.65
CA ASN A 215 21.01 3.97 30.10
C ASN A 215 20.08 5.04 30.72
N LEU A 216 19.43 5.88 29.90
CA LEU A 216 18.44 6.86 30.37
C LEU A 216 17.04 6.24 30.55
N VAL A 217 16.82 5.04 30.02
CA VAL A 217 15.50 4.39 30.05
C VAL A 217 15.32 3.69 31.40
N ASP A 218 14.36 4.16 32.20
CA ASP A 218 13.96 3.47 33.44
C ASP A 218 13.27 2.13 33.09
N GLU A 219 13.70 1.07 33.76
CA GLU A 219 13.14 -0.27 33.65
C GLU A 219 11.63 -0.29 33.91
N LYS A 220 11.11 0.59 34.77
CA LYS A 220 9.67 0.69 35.05
C LYS A 220 8.85 1.04 33.81
N ILE A 221 9.37 1.92 32.95
CA ILE A 221 8.70 2.32 31.70
C ILE A 221 8.66 1.12 30.74
N VAL A 222 9.74 0.34 30.70
CA VAL A 222 9.83 -0.89 29.88
C VAL A 222 8.81 -1.92 30.34
N LEU A 223 8.75 -2.19 31.65
CA LEU A 223 7.80 -3.14 32.23
C LEU A 223 6.35 -2.71 32.00
N LEU A 224 6.04 -1.41 32.17
CA LEU A 224 4.73 -0.86 31.87
C LEU A 224 4.38 -1.09 30.39
N CYS A 225 5.27 -0.75 29.47
CA CYS A 225 5.03 -0.92 28.03
C CYS A 225 4.73 -2.39 27.68
N ILE A 226 5.54 -3.34 28.16
CA ILE A 226 5.33 -4.77 27.91
C ILE A 226 4.01 -5.27 28.52
N GLN A 227 3.67 -4.79 29.71
CA GLN A 227 2.38 -5.11 30.35
C GLN A 227 1.20 -4.62 29.48
N LEU A 228 1.26 -3.39 28.96
CA LEU A 228 0.20 -2.85 28.10
C LEU A 228 0.12 -3.55 26.75
N LEU A 229 1.26 -3.94 26.16
CA LEU A 229 1.26 -4.80 24.98
C LEU A 229 0.55 -6.12 25.24
N ASN A 230 0.79 -6.74 26.39
CA ASN A 230 0.12 -7.99 26.76
C ASN A 230 -1.37 -7.81 27.02
N LYS A 231 -1.78 -6.69 27.65
CA LYS A 231 -3.21 -6.33 27.79
C LYS A 231 -3.87 -6.15 26.42
N GLY A 232 -3.23 -5.41 25.51
CA GLY A 232 -3.70 -5.23 24.14
C GLY A 232 -3.82 -6.56 23.41
N ARG A 233 -2.76 -7.38 23.40
CA ARG A 233 -2.74 -8.74 22.82
C ARG A 233 -3.96 -9.55 23.25
N LYS A 234 -4.26 -9.58 24.55
CA LYS A 234 -5.39 -10.32 25.10
C LYS A 234 -6.73 -9.70 24.71
N SER A 235 -6.88 -8.37 24.86
CA SER A 235 -8.11 -7.66 24.53
C SER A 235 -8.52 -7.85 23.08
N TYR A 236 -7.59 -7.71 22.13
CA TYR A 236 -7.88 -7.88 20.70
C TYR A 236 -8.22 -9.33 20.35
N TRP A 237 -7.66 -10.32 21.06
CA TRP A 237 -8.08 -11.71 20.91
C TRP A 237 -9.52 -11.92 21.40
N ASP A 238 -9.83 -11.46 22.61
CA ASP A 238 -11.15 -11.62 23.23
C ASP A 238 -12.26 -10.93 22.41
N ASN A 239 -11.93 -9.81 21.76
CA ASN A 239 -12.81 -9.07 20.85
C ASN A 239 -12.88 -9.64 19.42
N LYS A 240 -12.13 -10.70 19.11
CA LYS A 240 -12.01 -11.29 17.75
C LYS A 240 -11.41 -10.34 16.69
N GLU A 241 -10.64 -9.36 17.13
CA GLU A 241 -9.88 -8.42 16.31
C GLU A 241 -8.50 -9.03 15.99
N TYR A 242 -8.49 -10.16 15.28
CA TYR A 242 -7.29 -10.99 15.15
C TYR A 242 -6.14 -10.30 14.41
N ALA A 243 -6.45 -9.36 13.50
CA ALA A 243 -5.45 -8.55 12.82
C ALA A 243 -4.62 -7.72 13.80
N ASP A 244 -5.26 -7.00 14.73
CA ASP A 244 -4.56 -6.23 15.75
C ASP A 244 -3.85 -7.16 16.74
N HIS A 245 -4.49 -8.25 17.19
CA HIS A 245 -3.82 -9.26 18.02
C HIS A 245 -2.47 -9.70 17.43
N ARG A 246 -2.43 -10.01 16.12
CA ARG A 246 -1.17 -10.35 15.42
C ARG A 246 -0.14 -9.23 15.48
N MET A 247 -0.56 -7.97 15.35
CA MET A 247 0.37 -6.82 15.46
C MET A 247 1.02 -6.76 16.83
N PHE A 248 0.26 -7.01 17.90
CA PHE A 248 0.79 -7.07 19.26
C PHE A 248 1.75 -8.23 19.46
N CYS A 249 1.41 -9.44 19.01
CA CYS A 249 2.31 -10.59 19.09
C CYS A 249 3.64 -10.29 18.38
N LYS A 250 3.60 -9.73 17.16
CA LYS A 250 4.79 -9.35 16.41
C LYS A 250 5.62 -8.28 17.12
N GLU A 251 4.97 -7.26 17.70
CA GLU A 251 5.71 -6.23 18.44
C GLU A 251 6.36 -6.80 19.70
N ILE A 252 5.67 -7.66 20.47
CA ILE A 252 6.26 -8.34 21.64
C ILE A 252 7.46 -9.20 21.22
N ILE A 253 7.37 -9.94 20.10
CA ILE A 253 8.49 -10.72 19.56
C ILE A 253 9.72 -9.84 19.29
N HIS A 254 9.55 -8.60 18.83
CA HIS A 254 10.68 -7.69 18.62
C HIS A 254 11.44 -7.33 19.91
N TRP A 255 10.80 -7.44 21.08
CA TRP A 255 11.45 -7.26 22.37
C TRP A 255 12.43 -8.39 22.74
N LYS A 256 12.42 -9.53 22.01
CA LYS A 256 13.42 -10.59 22.14
C LYS A 256 14.84 -10.08 21.89
N LYS A 257 15.03 -9.19 20.92
CA LYS A 257 16.35 -8.60 20.60
C LYS A 257 16.94 -7.83 21.79
N LEU A 258 16.08 -7.35 22.68
CA LEU A 258 16.43 -6.66 23.92
C LEU A 258 16.40 -7.59 25.15
N LYS A 259 16.33 -8.91 24.93
CA LYS A 259 16.30 -9.96 25.97
C LYS A 259 15.16 -9.79 26.98
N ARG A 260 14.00 -9.26 26.54
CA ARG A 260 12.84 -9.04 27.43
C ARG A 260 11.80 -10.15 27.41
N ILE A 261 11.93 -11.09 26.46
CA ILE A 261 11.11 -12.29 26.39
C ILE A 261 12.00 -13.51 26.17
N SER A 262 11.53 -14.70 26.57
CA SER A 262 12.26 -15.96 26.39
C SER A 262 12.06 -16.55 24.99
N ASN A 263 12.82 -17.60 24.65
CA ASN A 263 12.61 -18.35 23.40
C ASN A 263 11.27 -19.08 23.42
N GLU A 264 10.87 -19.61 24.57
CA GLU A 264 9.60 -20.31 24.77
C GLU A 264 8.43 -19.35 24.59
N GLU A 265 8.52 -18.14 25.14
CA GLU A 265 7.50 -17.10 24.97
C GLU A 265 7.39 -16.65 23.50
N GLU A 266 8.51 -16.46 22.80
CA GLU A 266 8.48 -16.19 21.37
C GLU A 266 7.80 -17.32 20.59
N GLN A 267 8.16 -18.58 20.85
CA GLN A 267 7.52 -19.72 20.18
C GLN A 267 6.02 -19.76 20.44
N GLN A 268 5.59 -19.47 21.66
CA GLN A 268 4.17 -19.35 22.00
C GLN A 268 3.48 -18.24 21.19
N LEU A 269 4.06 -17.04 21.13
CA LEU A 269 3.52 -15.92 20.36
C LEU A 269 3.46 -16.23 18.86
N GLN A 270 4.47 -16.94 18.32
CA GLN A 270 4.47 -17.39 16.94
C GLN A 270 3.34 -18.39 16.66
N MET A 271 3.04 -19.29 17.60
CA MET A 271 1.89 -20.18 17.51
C MET A 271 0.57 -19.40 17.59
N GLU A 272 0.46 -18.41 18.46
CA GLU A 272 -0.73 -17.53 18.57
C GLU A 272 -0.99 -16.78 17.25
N ILE A 273 0.05 -16.29 16.58
CA ILE A 273 -0.10 -15.65 15.25
C ILE A 273 -0.71 -16.63 14.25
N GLY A 274 -0.20 -17.86 14.16
CA GLY A 274 -0.76 -18.89 13.28
C GLY A 274 -2.23 -19.19 13.59
N ARG A 275 -2.55 -19.41 14.86
CA ARG A 275 -3.93 -19.67 15.33
C ARG A 275 -4.87 -18.52 15.03
N SER A 276 -4.41 -17.28 15.15
CA SER A 276 -5.24 -16.11 14.85
C SER A 276 -5.65 -16.03 13.37
N PHE A 277 -4.86 -16.60 12.45
CA PHE A 277 -5.28 -16.73 11.05
C PHE A 277 -6.32 -17.83 10.89
N GLU A 278 -6.17 -18.96 11.59
CA GLU A 278 -7.18 -20.03 11.61
C GLU A 278 -8.53 -19.52 12.13
N GLU A 279 -8.52 -18.75 13.23
CA GLU A 279 -9.74 -18.15 13.79
C GLU A 279 -10.34 -17.09 12.86
N GLU A 280 -9.51 -16.25 12.23
CA GLU A 280 -9.97 -15.26 11.24
C GLU A 280 -10.59 -15.94 9.99
N ALA A 281 -10.12 -17.11 9.59
CA ALA A 281 -10.70 -17.87 8.48
C ALA A 281 -12.19 -18.19 8.72
N VAL A 282 -12.54 -18.46 9.98
CA VAL A 282 -13.92 -18.75 10.43
C VAL A 282 -14.68 -17.46 10.73
N HIS A 283 -14.05 -16.52 11.44
CA HIS A 283 -14.70 -15.30 11.91
C HIS A 283 -14.91 -14.26 10.81
N GLN A 284 -13.98 -14.11 9.86
CA GLN A 284 -14.02 -13.18 8.73
C GLN A 284 -14.55 -11.79 9.11
N GLN A 285 -13.93 -11.17 10.12
CA GLN A 285 -14.32 -9.84 10.62
C GLN A 285 -15.81 -9.70 10.97
N GLY A 286 -16.46 -10.79 11.37
CA GLY A 286 -17.88 -10.78 11.73
C GLY A 286 -18.86 -10.70 10.57
N ARG A 287 -18.41 -10.82 9.30
CA ARG A 287 -19.30 -10.79 8.12
C ARG A 287 -20.49 -11.75 8.26
N GLU A 288 -21.70 -11.31 7.98
CA GLU A 288 -22.88 -12.18 8.04
C GLU A 288 -22.80 -13.27 6.98
N GLN A 289 -22.50 -12.89 5.74
CA GLN A 289 -22.21 -13.81 4.64
C GLN A 289 -20.72 -14.15 4.64
N LYS A 290 -20.41 -15.37 5.09
CA LYS A 290 -19.06 -15.93 5.05
C LYS A 290 -18.73 -16.39 3.64
N SER A 291 -17.46 -16.27 3.28
CA SER A 291 -16.94 -16.77 2.01
C SER A 291 -15.94 -17.88 2.23
N SER A 292 -16.15 -19.01 1.58
CA SER A 292 -15.25 -20.15 1.58
C SER A 292 -13.91 -19.81 0.92
N MET A 293 -13.90 -18.90 -0.07
CA MET A 293 -12.66 -18.37 -0.66
C MET A 293 -11.85 -17.54 0.35
N VAL A 294 -12.52 -16.64 1.10
CA VAL A 294 -11.86 -15.85 2.17
C VAL A 294 -11.31 -16.76 3.26
N LYS A 295 -12.05 -17.81 3.62
CA LYS A 295 -11.63 -18.84 4.57
C LYS A 295 -10.36 -19.56 4.08
N ALA A 296 -10.34 -20.02 2.82
CA ALA A 296 -9.17 -20.64 2.22
C ALA A 296 -7.95 -19.71 2.26
N HIS A 297 -8.12 -18.43 1.90
CA HIS A 297 -7.05 -17.44 1.96
C HIS A 297 -6.42 -17.31 3.36
N PHE A 298 -7.22 -17.23 4.42
CA PHE A 298 -6.68 -17.13 5.78
C PHE A 298 -5.99 -18.43 6.22
N TYR A 299 -6.47 -19.60 5.81
CA TYR A 299 -5.74 -20.86 6.05
C TYR A 299 -4.42 -20.93 5.27
N GLU A 300 -4.35 -20.39 4.05
CA GLU A 300 -3.07 -20.26 3.34
C GLU A 300 -2.09 -19.37 4.09
N LEU A 301 -2.55 -18.24 4.64
CA LEU A 301 -1.71 -17.36 5.47
C LEU A 301 -1.22 -18.08 6.74
N ALA A 302 -2.10 -18.85 7.40
CA ALA A 302 -1.73 -19.71 8.53
C ALA A 302 -0.67 -20.74 8.12
N MET A 303 -0.88 -21.44 7.01
CA MET A 303 0.05 -22.45 6.48
C MET A 303 1.43 -21.85 6.18
N ARG A 304 1.48 -20.71 5.48
CA ARG A 304 2.74 -20.00 5.18
C ARG A 304 3.46 -19.61 6.46
N HIS A 305 2.73 -19.10 7.45
CA HIS A 305 3.29 -18.75 8.75
C HIS A 305 3.85 -19.98 9.49
N TYR A 306 3.08 -21.07 9.56
CA TYR A 306 3.52 -22.31 10.21
C TYR A 306 4.74 -22.95 9.53
N ALA A 307 4.80 -22.92 8.20
CA ALA A 307 5.97 -23.35 7.46
C ALA A 307 7.21 -22.53 7.83
N ASN A 308 7.08 -21.20 7.91
CA ASN A 308 8.18 -20.30 8.28
C ASN A 308 8.72 -20.53 9.70
N ILE A 309 7.88 -21.02 10.62
CA ILE A 309 8.29 -21.35 11.99
C ILE A 309 8.57 -22.85 12.22
N GLY A 310 8.58 -23.65 11.14
CA GLY A 310 8.94 -25.07 11.16
C GLY A 310 7.91 -26.02 11.78
N LYS A 311 6.61 -25.66 11.78
CA LYS A 311 5.51 -26.48 12.35
C LYS A 311 4.85 -27.33 11.26
N THR A 312 5.49 -28.44 10.92
CA THR A 312 5.10 -29.31 9.80
C THR A 312 3.74 -30.00 10.02
N ASP A 313 3.45 -30.40 11.24
CA ASP A 313 2.15 -30.93 11.68
C ASP A 313 1.01 -29.96 11.37
N LYS A 314 1.19 -28.68 11.71
CA LYS A 314 0.22 -27.63 11.39
C LYS A 314 0.13 -27.34 9.89
N VAL A 315 1.23 -27.43 9.15
CA VAL A 315 1.20 -27.27 7.68
C VAL A 315 0.32 -28.34 7.04
N GLU A 316 0.44 -29.61 7.43
CA GLU A 316 -0.40 -30.68 6.90
C GLU A 316 -1.88 -30.51 7.27
N GLU A 317 -2.17 -30.07 8.49
CA GLU A 317 -3.54 -29.72 8.91
C GLU A 317 -4.12 -28.62 8.02
N MET A 318 -3.36 -27.54 7.77
CA MET A 318 -3.83 -26.43 6.95
C MET A 318 -4.09 -26.86 5.50
N LYS A 319 -3.27 -27.75 4.91
CA LYS A 319 -3.53 -28.28 3.55
C LYS A 319 -4.88 -28.95 3.44
N ILE A 320 -5.28 -29.72 4.45
CA ILE A 320 -6.59 -30.39 4.49
C ILE A 320 -7.72 -29.35 4.56
N LEU A 321 -7.57 -28.34 5.43
CA LEU A 321 -8.57 -27.28 5.59
C LEU A 321 -8.68 -26.38 4.35
N ILE A 322 -7.58 -26.09 3.66
CA ILE A 322 -7.56 -25.33 2.41
C ILE A 322 -8.33 -26.07 1.33
N ARG A 323 -8.04 -27.36 1.10
CA ARG A 323 -8.78 -28.17 0.10
C ARG A 323 -10.27 -28.21 0.40
N LYS A 324 -10.61 -28.43 1.67
CA LYS A 324 -12.01 -28.43 2.10
C LYS A 324 -12.69 -27.08 1.83
N ALA A 325 -12.01 -25.97 2.11
CA ALA A 325 -12.56 -24.63 1.86
C ALA A 325 -12.71 -24.33 0.36
N TYR A 326 -11.80 -24.79 -0.50
CA TYR A 326 -11.95 -24.64 -1.95
C TYR A 326 -13.09 -25.51 -2.48
N LYS A 327 -13.24 -26.74 -2.01
CA LYS A 327 -14.38 -27.58 -2.33
C LYS A 327 -15.72 -26.92 -1.92
N GLU A 328 -15.79 -26.42 -0.68
CA GLU A 328 -16.97 -25.68 -0.18
C GLU A 328 -17.28 -24.44 -1.04
N TRP A 329 -16.25 -23.80 -1.60
CA TRP A 329 -16.40 -22.66 -2.51
C TRP A 329 -16.87 -23.06 -3.91
N GLU A 330 -16.33 -24.15 -4.48
CA GLU A 330 -16.77 -24.68 -5.79
C GLU A 330 -18.23 -25.14 -5.76
N GLU A 331 -18.68 -25.68 -4.63
CA GLU A 331 -20.05 -26.14 -4.42
C GLU A 331 -21.03 -25.01 -3.99
N SER A 332 -20.54 -23.79 -3.71
CA SER A 332 -21.38 -22.69 -3.21
C SER A 332 -21.92 -21.77 -4.31
N ASP A 333 -22.88 -20.93 -3.92
CA ASP A 333 -23.45 -19.86 -4.74
C ASP A 333 -22.67 -18.53 -4.60
N GLU A 334 -21.45 -18.57 -4.05
CA GLU A 334 -20.58 -17.38 -3.94
C GLU A 334 -20.17 -16.82 -5.30
N LEU A 335 -20.15 -17.67 -6.34
CA LEU A 335 -19.90 -17.28 -7.71
C LEU A 335 -21.21 -16.98 -8.43
N SER A 336 -21.29 -15.81 -9.06
CA SER A 336 -22.37 -15.49 -9.99
C SER A 336 -21.87 -15.58 -11.42
N VAL A 337 -22.65 -16.27 -12.26
CA VAL A 337 -22.39 -16.30 -13.70
C VAL A 337 -22.86 -14.97 -14.28
N VAL A 338 -21.91 -14.16 -14.74
CA VAL A 338 -22.19 -13.02 -15.61
C VAL A 338 -22.01 -13.48 -17.04
N SER A 339 -23.08 -13.40 -17.83
CA SER A 339 -23.06 -13.74 -19.25
C SER A 339 -23.62 -12.58 -20.06
N ALA A 340 -23.13 -12.44 -21.29
CA ALA A 340 -23.64 -11.51 -22.27
C ALA A 340 -23.90 -12.30 -23.56
N GLU A 341 -25.11 -12.13 -24.11
CA GLU A 341 -25.42 -12.67 -25.42
C GLU A 341 -24.81 -11.76 -26.48
N VAL A 342 -23.95 -12.34 -27.32
CA VAL A 342 -23.40 -11.65 -28.49
C VAL A 342 -24.14 -12.19 -29.71
N PRO A 343 -24.94 -11.37 -30.41
CA PRO A 343 -25.61 -11.81 -31.62
C PRO A 343 -24.55 -12.06 -32.70
N ILE A 344 -24.50 -13.29 -33.19
CA ILE A 344 -23.58 -13.69 -34.23
C ILE A 344 -24.21 -13.30 -35.58
N PRO A 345 -23.53 -12.51 -36.43
CA PRO A 345 -24.05 -12.15 -37.74
C PRO A 345 -23.93 -13.34 -38.69
N THR A 346 -24.95 -14.20 -38.73
CA THR A 346 -24.97 -15.45 -39.52
C THR A 346 -24.60 -15.24 -40.98
N HIS A 347 -25.04 -14.13 -41.59
CA HIS A 347 -24.73 -13.78 -42.97
C HIS A 347 -23.22 -13.57 -43.22
N GLU A 348 -22.48 -13.00 -42.26
CA GLU A 348 -21.03 -12.81 -42.41
C GLU A 348 -20.29 -14.14 -42.32
N ILE A 349 -20.74 -15.04 -41.43
CA ILE A 349 -20.20 -16.40 -41.32
C ILE A 349 -20.47 -17.20 -42.59
N GLU A 350 -21.69 -17.13 -43.13
CA GLU A 350 -22.05 -17.81 -44.37
C GLU A 350 -21.18 -17.33 -45.54
N ASN A 351 -20.97 -16.01 -45.66
CA ASN A 351 -20.08 -15.46 -46.67
C ASN A 351 -18.62 -15.90 -46.48
N MET A 352 -18.15 -16.02 -45.24
CA MET A 352 -16.81 -16.55 -44.95
C MET A 352 -16.67 -18.02 -45.35
N MET A 353 -17.73 -18.81 -45.17
CA MET A 353 -17.74 -20.25 -45.49
C MET A 353 -17.94 -20.54 -46.99
N GLN A 354 -18.63 -19.66 -47.71
CA GLN A 354 -19.02 -19.83 -49.10
C GLN A 354 -17.87 -20.32 -50.03
N PRO A 355 -16.65 -19.75 -49.99
CA PRO A 355 -15.57 -20.16 -50.88
C PRO A 355 -15.16 -21.63 -50.69
N TYR A 356 -15.26 -22.14 -49.46
CA TYR A 356 -14.95 -23.54 -49.14
C TYR A 356 -16.06 -24.49 -49.58
N LEU A 357 -17.29 -24.00 -49.73
CA LEU A 357 -18.46 -24.79 -50.13
C LEU A 357 -18.67 -24.80 -51.64
N GLU A 358 -18.02 -23.91 -52.40
CA GLU A 358 -18.15 -23.81 -53.85
C GLU A 358 -17.21 -24.76 -54.62
N VAL A 359 -16.15 -25.25 -53.97
CA VAL A 359 -15.19 -26.22 -54.51
C VAL A 359 -15.57 -27.66 -54.18
N ASP A 360 -14.90 -28.65 -54.79
CA ASP A 360 -15.08 -30.05 -54.40
C ASP A 360 -14.56 -30.33 -52.98
N VAL A 361 -14.98 -31.44 -52.38
CA VAL A 361 -14.70 -31.73 -50.97
C VAL A 361 -13.20 -31.88 -50.71
N ALA A 362 -12.45 -32.43 -51.65
CA ALA A 362 -11.01 -32.64 -51.50
C ALA A 362 -10.27 -31.29 -51.54
N GLU A 363 -10.62 -30.44 -52.51
CA GLU A 363 -10.12 -29.07 -52.61
C GLU A 363 -10.54 -28.21 -51.41
N SER A 364 -11.74 -28.39 -50.87
CA SER A 364 -12.23 -27.71 -49.68
C SER A 364 -11.38 -28.02 -48.44
N ILE A 365 -11.03 -29.29 -48.22
CA ILE A 365 -10.18 -29.71 -47.10
C ILE A 365 -8.77 -29.17 -47.24
N ASP A 366 -8.20 -29.24 -48.45
CA ASP A 366 -6.88 -28.66 -48.75
C ASP A 366 -6.89 -27.13 -48.56
N MET A 367 -7.98 -26.46 -48.94
CA MET A 367 -8.22 -25.04 -48.69
C MET A 367 -8.41 -24.71 -47.21
N ILE A 368 -8.91 -25.60 -46.36
CA ILE A 368 -9.01 -25.39 -44.90
C ILE A 368 -7.65 -25.60 -44.22
N ALA A 369 -6.82 -26.50 -44.74
CA ALA A 369 -5.49 -26.81 -44.20
C ALA A 369 -4.44 -25.71 -44.46
N LYS A 370 -4.69 -24.85 -45.44
CA LYS A 370 -3.77 -23.81 -45.93
C LYS A 370 -3.88 -22.39 -45.32
N PRO A 371 -5.01 -21.86 -44.82
CA PRO A 371 -5.13 -20.45 -44.46
C PRO A 371 -4.63 -20.17 -43.06
N ILE A 372 -3.89 -19.07 -42.93
CA ILE A 372 -3.58 -18.39 -41.66
C ILE A 372 -4.86 -17.88 -40.97
N ASP A 373 -5.98 -17.77 -41.70
CA ASP A 373 -7.23 -17.15 -41.24
C ASP A 373 -7.90 -17.85 -40.05
N PHE A 374 -7.59 -19.13 -39.80
CA PHE A 374 -8.07 -19.88 -38.64
C PHE A 374 -7.13 -19.79 -37.42
N ILE A 375 -5.95 -19.20 -37.59
CA ILE A 375 -4.96 -18.97 -36.55
C ILE A 375 -5.02 -17.48 -36.16
N PRO A 376 -5.25 -17.14 -34.88
CA PRO A 376 -5.29 -15.75 -34.47
C PRO A 376 -3.96 -15.03 -34.77
N ASP A 377 -4.03 -13.88 -35.43
CA ASP A 377 -2.85 -13.01 -35.58
C ASP A 377 -2.43 -12.46 -34.21
N ILE A 378 -1.23 -12.85 -33.80
CA ILE A 378 -0.62 -12.45 -32.51
C ILE A 378 -0.64 -10.93 -32.34
N ASN A 379 -0.37 -10.14 -33.40
CA ASN A 379 -0.35 -8.68 -33.30
C ASN A 379 -1.75 -8.11 -33.01
N ASN A 380 -2.79 -8.71 -33.58
CA ASN A 380 -4.17 -8.30 -33.32
C ASN A 380 -4.60 -8.67 -31.90
N VAL A 381 -4.24 -9.86 -31.43
CA VAL A 381 -4.48 -10.28 -30.03
C VAL A 381 -3.72 -9.37 -29.06
N GLU A 382 -2.48 -9.00 -29.38
CA GLU A 382 -1.67 -8.09 -28.58
C GLU A 382 -2.31 -6.70 -28.49
N LYS A 383 -2.73 -6.15 -29.64
CA LYS A 383 -3.43 -4.87 -29.72
C LYS A 383 -4.73 -4.87 -28.90
N LEU A 384 -5.57 -5.88 -29.09
CA LEU A 384 -6.83 -6.02 -28.34
C LEU A 384 -6.56 -6.12 -26.83
N THR A 385 -5.56 -6.90 -26.43
CA THR A 385 -5.19 -7.04 -25.01
C THR A 385 -4.80 -5.69 -24.41
N LYS A 386 -3.98 -4.90 -25.11
CA LYS A 386 -3.59 -3.55 -24.66
C LYS A 386 -4.78 -2.57 -24.60
N GLU A 387 -5.68 -2.64 -25.58
CA GLU A 387 -6.91 -1.82 -25.60
C GLU A 387 -7.82 -2.15 -24.41
N LEU A 388 -8.10 -3.43 -24.17
CA LEU A 388 -8.89 -3.89 -23.03
C LEU A 388 -8.23 -3.54 -21.69
N MET A 389 -6.91 -3.61 -21.61
CA MET A 389 -6.16 -3.18 -20.42
C MET A 389 -6.30 -1.70 -20.11
N THR A 390 -6.32 -0.88 -21.16
CA THR A 390 -6.48 0.56 -21.02
C THR A 390 -7.93 0.94 -20.69
N ALA A 391 -8.90 0.27 -21.32
CA ALA A 391 -10.32 0.55 -21.12
C ALA A 391 -10.85 0.05 -19.76
N TYR A 392 -10.31 -1.07 -19.26
CA TYR A 392 -10.78 -1.73 -18.03
C TYR A 392 -9.66 -1.92 -17.00
N PRO A 393 -9.04 -0.83 -16.49
CA PRO A 393 -7.86 -0.91 -15.65
C PRO A 393 -8.10 -1.71 -14.36
N LEU A 394 -9.31 -1.62 -13.78
CA LEU A 394 -9.66 -2.37 -12.57
C LEU A 394 -9.58 -3.89 -12.74
N TYR A 395 -9.99 -4.42 -13.90
CA TYR A 395 -9.94 -5.86 -14.16
C TYR A 395 -8.50 -6.41 -14.15
N HIS A 396 -7.52 -5.58 -14.50
CA HIS A 396 -6.10 -5.96 -14.51
C HIS A 396 -5.37 -5.63 -13.20
N LEU A 397 -5.96 -4.81 -12.33
CA LEU A 397 -5.48 -4.61 -10.96
C LEU A 397 -5.86 -5.77 -10.03
N VAL A 398 -6.88 -6.56 -10.38
CA VAL A 398 -7.26 -7.75 -9.61
C VAL A 398 -6.32 -8.90 -9.95
N THR A 399 -5.68 -9.46 -8.93
CA THR A 399 -4.80 -10.62 -9.07
C THR A 399 -5.56 -11.80 -9.66
N LYS A 400 -5.02 -12.37 -10.74
CA LYS A 400 -5.57 -13.55 -11.40
C LYS A 400 -4.93 -14.81 -10.81
N GLY A 401 -5.76 -15.76 -10.44
CA GLY A 401 -5.34 -17.08 -9.97
C GLY A 401 -6.13 -18.17 -10.67
N LEU A 402 -5.50 -19.33 -10.85
CA LEU A 402 -6.13 -20.53 -11.39
C LEU A 402 -6.29 -21.51 -10.24
N ILE A 403 -7.52 -21.94 -10.01
CA ILE A 403 -7.87 -23.01 -9.09
C ILE A 403 -8.32 -24.18 -9.96
N ASP A 404 -7.70 -25.33 -9.75
CA ASP A 404 -8.00 -26.59 -10.45
C ASP A 404 -7.86 -27.75 -9.46
N ASP A 405 -8.79 -28.71 -9.52
CA ASP A 405 -8.87 -29.87 -8.61
C ASP A 405 -8.71 -29.49 -7.12
N GLU A 406 -9.54 -28.57 -6.64
CA GLU A 406 -9.59 -28.07 -5.25
C GLU A 406 -8.26 -27.44 -4.77
N LYS A 407 -7.39 -27.01 -5.70
CA LYS A 407 -6.07 -26.43 -5.40
C LYS A 407 -5.81 -25.19 -6.22
N LYS A 408 -5.19 -24.18 -5.60
CA LYS A 408 -4.59 -23.07 -6.35
C LYS A 408 -3.36 -23.58 -7.09
N VAL A 409 -3.43 -23.65 -8.42
CA VAL A 409 -2.35 -24.17 -9.28
C VAL A 409 -1.46 -23.06 -9.81
N ALA A 410 -1.98 -21.83 -9.94
CA ALA A 410 -1.18 -20.70 -10.39
C ALA A 410 -1.75 -19.34 -9.91
N GLU A 411 -0.89 -18.32 -9.87
CA GLU A 411 -1.23 -16.94 -9.52
C GLU A 411 -0.25 -15.99 -10.21
N ALA A 412 -0.76 -14.91 -10.81
CA ALA A 412 0.06 -13.85 -11.36
C ALA A 412 0.70 -13.01 -10.24
N LYS A 413 2.03 -12.87 -10.25
CA LYS A 413 2.79 -12.19 -9.19
C LYS A 413 3.17 -10.76 -9.51
N ASN A 414 3.08 -10.35 -10.78
CA ASN A 414 3.46 -9.04 -11.26
C ASN A 414 2.66 -8.66 -12.52
N ASP A 415 2.82 -7.43 -12.98
CA ASP A 415 2.09 -6.88 -14.13
C ASP A 415 2.40 -7.63 -15.44
N GLU A 416 3.63 -8.13 -15.60
CA GLU A 416 4.05 -8.88 -16.79
C GLU A 416 3.37 -10.25 -16.85
N GLU A 417 3.34 -10.99 -15.74
CA GLU A 417 2.60 -12.26 -15.63
C GLU A 417 1.10 -12.05 -15.82
N SER A 418 0.53 -10.97 -15.25
CA SER A 418 -0.87 -10.58 -15.44
C SER A 418 -1.19 -10.27 -16.90
N TYR A 419 -0.27 -9.59 -17.61
CA TYR A 419 -0.37 -9.33 -19.04
C TYR A 419 -0.34 -10.64 -19.84
N GLN A 420 0.63 -11.52 -19.58
CA GLN A 420 0.76 -12.81 -20.27
C GLN A 420 -0.49 -13.68 -20.09
N TRP A 421 -1.10 -13.66 -18.91
CA TRP A 421 -2.37 -14.32 -18.67
C TRP A 421 -3.51 -13.71 -19.47
N ALA A 422 -3.62 -12.37 -19.49
CA ALA A 422 -4.64 -11.68 -20.29
C ALA A 422 -4.51 -12.00 -21.78
N PHE A 423 -3.28 -11.95 -22.29
CA PHE A 423 -2.96 -12.30 -23.67
C PHE A 423 -3.36 -13.74 -23.98
N SER A 424 -2.97 -14.70 -23.14
CA SER A 424 -3.30 -16.12 -23.35
C SER A 424 -4.81 -16.38 -23.34
N GLN A 425 -5.55 -15.74 -22.43
CA GLN A 425 -7.01 -15.85 -22.36
C GLN A 425 -7.68 -15.28 -23.62
N ASN A 426 -7.25 -14.09 -24.08
CA ASN A 426 -7.78 -13.50 -25.31
C ASN A 426 -7.44 -14.37 -26.54
N TYR A 427 -6.22 -14.91 -26.61
CA TYR A 427 -5.81 -15.82 -27.68
C TYR A 427 -6.70 -17.08 -27.71
N MET A 428 -6.94 -17.70 -26.55
CA MET A 428 -7.81 -18.87 -26.42
C MET A 428 -9.26 -18.54 -26.78
N LEU A 429 -9.78 -17.38 -26.37
CA LEU A 429 -11.10 -16.92 -26.74
C LEU A 429 -11.24 -16.79 -28.27
N HIS A 430 -10.26 -16.17 -28.93
CA HIS A 430 -10.24 -16.08 -30.40
C HIS A 430 -10.27 -17.46 -31.07
N LEU A 431 -9.45 -18.41 -30.61
CA LEU A 431 -9.45 -19.78 -31.11
C LEU A 431 -10.83 -20.44 -30.95
N GLN A 432 -11.43 -20.32 -29.77
CA GLN A 432 -12.75 -20.89 -29.49
C GLN A 432 -13.84 -20.25 -30.36
N THR A 433 -13.80 -18.94 -30.57
CA THR A 433 -14.72 -18.23 -31.45
C THR A 433 -14.61 -18.75 -32.88
N VAL A 434 -13.41 -18.82 -33.45
CA VAL A 434 -13.19 -19.31 -34.82
C VAL A 434 -13.65 -20.76 -34.97
N LEU A 435 -13.29 -21.63 -34.01
CA LEU A 435 -13.70 -23.03 -34.01
C LEU A 435 -15.22 -23.18 -34.03
N ASN A 436 -15.90 -22.53 -33.08
CA ASN A 436 -17.33 -22.70 -32.87
C ASN A 436 -18.18 -21.97 -33.92
N MET A 437 -17.72 -20.83 -34.44
CA MET A 437 -18.49 -20.01 -35.37
C MET A 437 -18.23 -20.34 -36.84
N ALA A 438 -17.02 -20.75 -37.22
CA ALA A 438 -16.67 -21.00 -38.62
C ALA A 438 -16.42 -22.48 -38.91
N LEU A 439 -15.49 -23.12 -38.18
CA LEU A 439 -15.05 -24.49 -38.51
C LEU A 439 -16.16 -25.52 -38.24
N VAL A 440 -16.78 -25.51 -37.06
CA VAL A 440 -17.84 -26.47 -36.73
C VAL A 440 -19.00 -26.39 -37.73
N PRO A 441 -19.57 -25.21 -38.05
CA PRO A 441 -20.62 -25.13 -39.07
C PRO A 441 -20.17 -25.51 -40.49
N LEU A 442 -18.94 -25.19 -40.87
CA LEU A 442 -18.39 -25.55 -42.18
C LEU A 442 -18.28 -27.07 -42.33
N PHE A 443 -17.67 -27.75 -41.37
CA PHE A 443 -17.57 -29.21 -41.37
C PHE A 443 -18.95 -29.88 -41.33
N ASP A 444 -19.90 -29.32 -40.58
CA ASP A 444 -21.28 -29.79 -40.55
C ASP A 444 -21.92 -29.77 -41.95
N LYS A 445 -21.73 -28.69 -42.72
CA LYS A 445 -22.22 -28.61 -44.12
C LYS A 445 -21.46 -29.55 -45.05
N LEU A 446 -20.13 -29.65 -44.92
CA LEU A 446 -19.34 -30.58 -45.73
C LEU A 446 -19.77 -32.04 -45.52
N ILE A 447 -20.07 -32.44 -44.27
CA ILE A 447 -20.56 -33.79 -43.94
C ILE A 447 -21.97 -34.01 -44.48
N LYS A 448 -22.92 -33.12 -44.15
CA LYS A 448 -24.35 -33.33 -44.40
C LYS A 448 -24.76 -33.06 -45.85
N GLU A 449 -24.17 -32.05 -46.48
CA GLU A 449 -24.59 -31.56 -47.80
C GLU A 449 -23.64 -31.98 -48.93
N ARG A 450 -22.36 -32.24 -48.61
CA ARG A 450 -21.33 -32.55 -49.61
C ARG A 450 -20.75 -33.97 -49.47
N GLY A 451 -21.12 -34.72 -48.44
CA GLY A 451 -20.77 -36.12 -48.28
C GLY A 451 -19.32 -36.37 -47.85
N LEU A 452 -18.71 -35.46 -47.08
CA LEU A 452 -17.39 -35.67 -46.48
C LEU A 452 -17.38 -36.96 -45.63
N THR A 453 -16.50 -37.90 -45.98
CA THR A 453 -16.26 -39.15 -45.25
C THR A 453 -14.78 -39.30 -44.91
N SER A 454 -14.46 -40.21 -43.98
CA SER A 454 -13.07 -40.51 -43.63
C SER A 454 -12.25 -41.07 -44.81
N GLU A 455 -12.89 -41.74 -45.77
CA GLU A 455 -12.22 -42.31 -46.95
C GLU A 455 -11.68 -41.22 -47.88
N LEU A 456 -12.44 -40.12 -48.04
CA LEU A 456 -12.04 -38.95 -48.83
C LEU A 456 -10.88 -38.15 -48.24
N ILE A 457 -10.58 -38.34 -46.95
CA ILE A 457 -9.48 -37.66 -46.24
C ILE A 457 -8.17 -38.46 -46.34
N ILE A 458 -8.24 -39.78 -46.50
CA ILE A 458 -7.06 -40.67 -46.54
C ILE A 458 -6.43 -40.73 -47.95
N ASP A 459 -7.21 -40.40 -48.98
CA ASP A 459 -6.78 -40.36 -50.39
C ASP A 459 -6.28 -38.98 -50.86
N LEU A 460 -6.24 -37.99 -49.95
CA LEU A 460 -5.62 -36.66 -50.10
C LEU A 460 -4.15 -36.69 -49.64
#